data_AF-A0A934R958-F1
#
_entry.id   AF-A0A934R958-F1
#
_cell.length_a   1.000
_cell.length_b   1.000
_cell.length_c   1.000
_cell.angle_alpha   90.00
_cell.angle_beta   90.00
_cell.angle_gamma   90.00
#
_symmetry.space_group_name_H-M   'P 1'
#
loop_
_entity.id
_entity.type
_entity.pdbx_description
1 polymer ?
#
loop_
_entity_poly.entity_id
_entity_poly.type
_entity_poly.pdbx_seq_one_letter_code
_entity_poly.pdbx_strand_id
1 'polypeptide(L)'
;MESPTPAPLETTRKTSPRASPPRPVWTTDDFIKLARDRARIMGQPGYNPLAETLADWTDSEIIAALDACLTDPDVVLGAGSAEFLDGNLLDEWMRRDFDSALAWFEKLESRSAKSRLAVTLGNRWPADKADQGLAFLQANRELFPLSLGDSILNKAFEAAARRGPAAMEKMLKILRENEIDTPGGSWRFPPDFDFATLSRSTEIKAIWGNSDSKAFLEQWVAQNSDQAFDWILGYPGADSLPLLFKCSQDCKWLGSKFETLDAGQRAEFMDDLKSSNTIPPALVAGFIEGIGDPIALQGAYEMLAQNILRGNVEDQMRVLEEIGDTAIRISLLKNVPPAETDGAGEPLLRQKLIDWKASPEQIESIVSRYKP
;
A
#
# COMPACT_ATOMS: atom_id res chain seq x y z
N MET A 1 -0.58 73.00 -5.82
CA MET A 1 -0.96 71.60 -6.11
C MET A 1 -1.29 70.99 -4.77
N GLU A 2 -2.57 70.99 -4.44
CA GLU A 2 -3.09 70.50 -3.16
C GLU A 2 -3.23 68.98 -3.23
N SER A 3 -2.61 68.29 -2.27
CA SER A 3 -2.70 66.84 -2.14
C SER A 3 -4.10 66.43 -1.69
N PRO A 4 -4.74 65.43 -2.33
CA PRO A 4 -6.07 65.00 -1.94
C PRO A 4 -6.02 64.28 -0.59
N THR A 5 -6.92 64.69 0.30
CA THR A 5 -7.15 64.08 1.62
C THR A 5 -7.69 62.64 1.44
N PRO A 6 -7.11 61.64 2.12
CA PRO A 6 -7.61 60.27 2.01
C PRO A 6 -8.98 60.14 2.69
N ALA A 7 -9.88 59.40 2.03
CA ALA A 7 -11.21 59.12 2.55
C ALA A 7 -11.14 58.31 3.86
N PRO A 8 -12.08 58.52 4.80
CA PRO A 8 -12.09 57.78 6.06
C PRO A 8 -12.34 56.29 5.81
N LEU A 9 -11.51 55.43 6.38
CA LEU A 9 -11.73 53.99 6.43
C LEU A 9 -13.09 53.71 7.09
N GLU A 10 -14.00 53.07 6.35
CA GLU A 10 -15.29 52.63 6.87
C GLU A 10 -15.08 51.75 8.10
N THR A 11 -15.66 52.20 9.20
CA THR A 11 -15.54 51.55 10.49
C THR A 11 -16.34 50.25 10.43
N THR A 12 -15.65 49.12 10.34
CA THR A 12 -16.22 47.77 10.39
C THR A 12 -17.22 47.65 11.54
N ARG A 13 -18.47 47.34 11.16
CA ARG A 13 -19.63 47.18 12.03
C ARG A 13 -19.30 46.13 13.11
N LYS A 14 -19.20 46.55 14.39
CA LYS A 14 -19.08 45.64 15.54
C LYS A 14 -20.34 44.77 15.62
N THR A 15 -20.31 43.58 15.03
CA THR A 15 -21.29 42.52 15.32
C THR A 15 -21.12 42.08 16.77
N SER A 16 -22.16 42.24 17.57
CA SER A 16 -22.20 41.75 18.95
C SER A 16 -21.84 40.26 19.00
N PRO A 17 -21.09 39.79 20.01
CA PRO A 17 -20.73 38.38 20.13
C PRO A 17 -22.01 37.55 20.26
N ARG A 18 -22.27 36.73 19.25
CA ARG A 18 -23.38 35.77 19.23
C ARG A 18 -23.18 34.86 20.45
N ALA A 19 -24.18 34.77 21.32
CA ALA A 19 -24.13 33.89 22.48
C ALA A 19 -23.83 32.45 21.99
N SER A 20 -22.68 31.92 22.38
CA SER A 20 -22.29 30.57 21.97
C SER A 20 -23.26 29.57 22.59
N PRO A 21 -23.81 28.62 21.83
CA PRO A 21 -24.64 27.56 22.39
C PRO A 21 -23.86 26.79 23.46
N PRO A 22 -24.55 26.22 24.48
CA PRO A 22 -23.92 25.41 25.51
C PRO A 22 -23.13 24.28 24.85
N ARG A 23 -21.86 24.13 25.26
CA ARG A 23 -20.99 23.09 24.71
C ARG A 23 -21.56 21.71 25.10
N PRO A 24 -21.75 20.78 24.15
CA PRO A 24 -22.24 19.45 24.46
C PRO A 24 -21.29 18.74 25.43
N VAL A 25 -21.83 17.92 26.34
CA VAL A 25 -21.04 17.03 27.19
C VAL A 25 -20.59 15.86 26.33
N TRP A 26 -19.28 15.72 26.12
CA TRP A 26 -18.71 14.66 25.28
C TRP A 26 -18.64 13.34 26.02
N THR A 27 -19.13 12.27 25.41
CA THR A 27 -18.85 10.89 25.86
C THR A 27 -17.61 10.31 25.16
N THR A 28 -17.09 9.19 25.67
CA THR A 28 -16.01 8.44 24.99
C THR A 28 -16.41 7.99 23.59
N ASP A 29 -17.66 7.56 23.41
CA ASP A 29 -18.18 7.14 22.11
C ASP A 29 -18.27 8.31 21.12
N ASP A 30 -18.66 9.49 21.59
CA ASP A 30 -18.66 10.72 20.77
C ASP A 30 -17.25 11.08 20.30
N PHE A 31 -16.24 10.91 21.17
CA PHE A 31 -14.84 11.13 20.81
C PHE A 31 -14.34 10.12 19.78
N ILE A 32 -14.57 8.82 19.99
CA ILE A 32 -14.17 7.77 19.03
C ILE A 32 -14.87 7.98 17.68
N LYS A 33 -16.16 8.33 17.71
CA LYS A 33 -16.93 8.63 16.50
C LYS A 33 -16.35 9.85 15.78
N LEU A 34 -16.11 10.96 16.48
CA LEU A 34 -15.49 12.15 15.90
C LEU A 34 -14.11 11.83 15.30
N ALA A 35 -13.28 11.05 16.01
CA ALA A 35 -11.96 10.67 15.53
C ALA A 35 -12.06 9.84 14.24
N ARG A 36 -12.98 8.87 14.17
CA ARG A 36 -13.24 8.07 12.96
C ARG A 36 -13.80 8.92 11.82
N ASP A 37 -14.76 9.79 12.12
CA ASP A 37 -15.36 10.68 11.13
C ASP A 37 -14.32 11.66 10.57
N ARG A 38 -13.48 12.23 11.44
CA ARG A 38 -12.38 13.11 11.04
C ARG A 38 -11.34 12.34 10.23
N ALA A 39 -10.94 11.13 10.63
CA ALA A 39 -10.02 10.30 9.86
C ALA A 39 -10.59 9.98 8.46
N ARG A 40 -11.89 9.67 8.38
CA ARG A 40 -12.59 9.42 7.13
C ARG A 40 -12.64 10.67 6.24
N ILE A 41 -12.96 11.83 6.80
CA ILE A 41 -13.02 13.11 6.08
C ILE A 41 -11.63 13.52 5.59
N MET A 42 -10.62 13.45 6.46
CA MET A 42 -9.22 13.76 6.10
C MET A 42 -8.67 12.81 5.04
N GLY A 43 -9.19 11.57 4.95
CA GLY A 43 -8.84 10.61 3.92
C GLY A 43 -9.54 10.83 2.57
N GLN A 44 -10.48 11.77 2.46
CA GLN A 44 -11.14 12.04 1.18
C GLN A 44 -10.19 12.74 0.21
N PRO A 45 -10.08 12.27 -1.05
CA PRO A 45 -9.38 13.01 -2.08
C PRO A 45 -9.98 14.40 -2.19
N GLY A 46 -9.15 15.43 -2.11
CA GLY A 46 -9.64 16.79 -2.23
C GLY A 46 -9.86 17.52 -0.89
N TYR A 47 -9.78 16.84 0.26
CA TYR A 47 -10.01 17.47 1.55
C TYR A 47 -9.03 18.62 1.83
N ASN A 48 -9.58 19.78 2.17
CA ASN A 48 -8.85 20.93 2.67
C ASN A 48 -9.57 21.43 3.93
N PRO A 49 -8.92 21.42 5.12
CA PRO A 49 -9.55 21.82 6.37
C PRO A 49 -9.96 23.30 6.40
N LEU A 50 -9.43 24.12 5.49
CA LEU A 50 -9.72 25.55 5.38
C LEU A 50 -10.70 25.86 4.25
N ALA A 51 -11.20 24.87 3.50
CA ALA A 51 -12.04 25.11 2.32
C ALA A 51 -13.23 26.04 2.59
N GLU A 52 -13.96 25.83 3.70
CA GLU A 52 -15.10 26.69 4.06
C GLU A 52 -14.66 28.12 4.39
N THR A 53 -13.57 28.28 5.13
CA THR A 53 -13.03 29.61 5.50
C THR A 53 -12.50 30.35 4.27
N LEU A 54 -11.86 29.64 3.35
CA LEU A 54 -11.27 30.21 2.14
C LEU A 54 -12.29 30.44 1.03
N ALA A 55 -13.51 29.87 1.11
CA ALA A 55 -14.51 29.93 0.06
C ALA A 55 -14.83 31.37 -0.41
N ASP A 56 -14.86 32.32 0.53
CA ASP A 56 -15.14 33.74 0.26
C ASP A 56 -13.88 34.57 -0.06
N TRP A 57 -12.69 33.99 0.04
CA TRP A 57 -11.44 34.68 -0.29
C TRP A 57 -11.26 34.77 -1.80
N THR A 58 -10.67 35.86 -2.27
CA THR A 58 -10.20 36.02 -3.64
C THR A 58 -8.86 35.32 -3.85
N ASP A 59 -8.52 35.01 -5.11
CA ASP A 59 -7.21 34.42 -5.42
C ASP A 59 -6.05 35.34 -4.99
N SER A 60 -6.24 36.67 -5.10
CA SER A 60 -5.24 37.65 -4.62
C SER A 60 -5.02 37.59 -3.11
N GLU A 61 -6.06 37.35 -2.31
CA GLU A 61 -5.93 37.18 -0.87
C GLU A 61 -5.21 35.87 -0.51
N ILE A 62 -5.49 34.79 -1.24
CA ILE A 62 -4.80 33.51 -1.05
C ILE A 62 -3.30 33.66 -1.41
N ILE A 63 -2.98 34.30 -2.53
CA ILE A 63 -1.60 34.57 -2.96
C ILE A 63 -0.86 35.41 -1.91
N ALA A 64 -1.47 36.51 -1.45
CA ALA A 64 -0.85 37.37 -0.45
C ALA A 64 -0.59 36.61 0.86
N ALA A 65 -1.51 35.74 1.28
CA ALA A 65 -1.32 34.90 2.46
C ALA A 65 -0.22 33.83 2.26
N LEU A 66 -0.13 33.23 1.07
CA LEU A 66 0.97 32.33 0.71
C LEU A 66 2.32 33.03 0.80
N ASP A 67 2.46 34.19 0.17
CA ASP A 67 3.70 34.98 0.19
C ASP A 67 4.09 35.39 1.62
N ALA A 68 3.11 35.73 2.47
CA ALA A 68 3.33 35.99 3.89
C ALA A 68 3.84 34.73 4.63
N CYS A 69 3.24 33.56 4.40
CA CYS A 69 3.69 32.29 5.00
C CYS A 69 5.13 31.91 4.60
N LEU A 70 5.58 32.34 3.41
CA LEU A 70 6.94 32.05 2.94
C LEU A 70 8.00 32.98 3.54
N THR A 71 7.61 34.16 4.02
CA THR A 71 8.53 35.21 4.49
C THR A 71 8.57 35.34 6.01
N ASP A 72 7.50 34.94 6.71
CA ASP A 72 7.37 35.07 8.16
C ASP A 72 7.30 33.68 8.85
N PRO A 73 8.36 33.27 9.57
CA PRO A 73 8.37 32.01 10.31
C PRO A 73 7.25 31.92 11.36
N ASP A 74 6.84 33.04 11.96
CA ASP A 74 5.86 33.05 13.05
C ASP A 74 4.45 32.69 12.55
N VAL A 75 4.19 32.90 11.26
CA VAL A 75 2.95 32.46 10.58
C VAL A 75 2.89 30.93 10.45
N VAL A 76 4.04 30.26 10.43
CA VAL A 76 4.17 28.80 10.29
C VAL A 76 4.32 28.08 11.64
N LEU A 77 4.85 28.76 12.67
CA LEU A 77 5.21 28.18 13.97
C LEU A 77 4.04 28.08 14.98
N GLY A 78 2.83 28.48 14.61
CA GLY A 78 1.65 28.33 15.46
C GLY A 78 1.26 26.86 15.65
N ALA A 79 1.65 26.25 16.78
CA ALA A 79 1.27 24.89 17.13
C ALA A 79 -0.25 24.65 17.01
N GLY A 80 -0.68 23.71 16.16
CA GLY A 80 -2.09 23.37 15.95
C GLY A 80 -2.51 23.27 14.48
N SER A 81 -3.75 23.64 14.16
CA SER A 81 -4.34 23.56 12.81
C SER A 81 -3.70 24.48 11.75
N ALA A 82 -2.70 25.26 12.13
CA ALA A 82 -1.87 26.07 11.22
C ALA A 82 -0.63 25.30 10.71
N GLU A 83 -0.36 24.11 11.24
CA GLU A 83 0.59 23.17 10.63
C GLU A 83 0.09 22.89 9.20
N PHE A 84 0.94 23.18 8.20
CA PHE A 84 0.60 23.12 6.76
C PHE A 84 -0.35 24.20 6.23
N LEU A 85 -0.43 25.39 6.86
CA LEU A 85 -1.23 26.51 6.34
C LEU A 85 -0.89 26.84 4.88
N ASP A 86 0.39 26.94 4.54
CA ASP A 86 0.85 27.20 3.17
C ASP A 86 0.46 26.08 2.20
N GLY A 87 0.56 24.82 2.63
CA GLY A 87 0.05 23.68 1.90
C GLY A 87 -1.46 23.75 1.64
N ASN A 88 -2.26 24.12 2.63
CA ASN A 88 -3.73 24.25 2.48
C ASN A 88 -4.14 25.45 1.60
N LEU A 89 -3.39 26.56 1.66
CA LEU A 89 -3.63 27.71 0.80
C LEU A 89 -3.29 27.39 -0.66
N LEU A 90 -2.13 26.76 -0.91
CA LEU A 90 -1.73 26.35 -2.25
C LEU A 90 -2.72 25.32 -2.83
N ASP A 91 -3.15 24.37 -2.00
CA ASP A 91 -4.18 23.41 -2.37
C ASP A 91 -5.46 24.09 -2.87
N GLU A 92 -6.02 25.01 -2.07
CA GLU A 92 -7.23 25.71 -2.44
C GLU A 92 -7.05 26.52 -3.73
N TRP A 93 -5.90 27.16 -3.92
CA TRP A 93 -5.64 27.90 -5.14
C TRP A 93 -5.52 26.99 -6.36
N MET A 94 -4.79 25.88 -6.26
CA MET A 94 -4.67 24.89 -7.34
C MET A 94 -6.03 24.30 -7.74
N ARG A 95 -6.95 24.15 -6.78
CA ARG A 95 -8.33 23.72 -7.05
C ARG A 95 -9.10 24.73 -7.91
N ARG A 96 -8.83 26.02 -7.76
CA ARG A 96 -9.52 27.12 -8.48
C ARG A 96 -8.88 27.42 -9.83
N ASP A 97 -7.56 27.55 -9.84
CA ASP A 97 -6.75 27.91 -11.01
C ASP A 97 -5.38 27.22 -10.93
N PHE A 98 -5.35 25.97 -11.38
CA PHE A 98 -4.14 25.14 -11.39
C PHE A 98 -2.99 25.79 -12.17
N ASP A 99 -3.27 26.38 -13.33
CA ASP A 99 -2.21 26.89 -14.21
C ASP A 99 -1.54 28.14 -13.63
N SER A 100 -2.31 29.06 -13.04
CA SER A 100 -1.75 30.21 -12.34
C SER A 100 -0.98 29.81 -11.08
N ALA A 101 -1.50 28.86 -10.29
CA ALA A 101 -0.83 28.37 -9.10
C ALA A 101 0.49 27.66 -9.42
N LEU A 102 0.52 26.82 -10.47
CA LEU A 102 1.74 26.17 -10.95
C LEU A 102 2.77 27.21 -11.43
N ALA A 103 2.35 28.19 -12.23
CA ALA A 103 3.24 29.25 -12.71
C ALA A 103 3.80 30.12 -11.57
N TRP A 104 3.06 30.31 -10.48
CA TRP A 104 3.57 30.95 -9.26
C TRP A 104 4.58 30.06 -8.54
N PHE A 105 4.27 28.77 -8.36
CA PHE A 105 5.17 27.81 -7.71
C PHE A 105 6.54 27.74 -8.44
N GLU A 106 6.53 27.73 -9.77
CA GLU A 106 7.75 27.68 -10.58
C GLU A 106 8.65 28.92 -10.38
N LYS A 107 8.06 30.09 -10.11
CA LYS A 107 8.78 31.35 -9.86
C LYS A 107 9.40 31.44 -8.46
N LEU A 108 9.13 30.50 -7.56
CA LEU A 108 9.74 30.51 -6.24
C LEU A 108 11.26 30.26 -6.35
N GLU A 109 12.06 31.22 -5.90
CA GLU A 109 13.53 31.11 -5.90
C GLU A 109 14.03 30.21 -4.76
N SER A 110 13.29 30.16 -3.64
CA SER A 110 13.67 29.38 -2.48
C SER A 110 13.41 27.88 -2.70
N ARG A 111 14.50 27.10 -2.78
CA ARG A 111 14.43 25.64 -2.87
C ARG A 111 13.70 25.03 -1.67
N SER A 112 13.92 25.54 -0.46
CA SER A 112 13.26 25.01 0.75
C SER A 112 11.74 25.25 0.72
N ALA A 113 11.29 26.40 0.21
CA ALA A 113 9.87 26.67 0.01
C ALA A 113 9.26 25.73 -1.04
N LYS A 114 9.92 25.56 -2.20
CA LYS A 114 9.50 24.61 -3.24
C LYS A 114 9.40 23.19 -2.70
N SER A 115 10.42 22.69 -2.00
CA SER A 115 10.41 21.35 -1.43
C SER A 115 9.28 21.13 -0.42
N ARG A 116 8.96 22.14 0.40
CA ARG A 116 7.85 22.05 1.37
C ARG A 116 6.48 21.98 0.67
N LEU A 117 6.30 22.74 -0.40
CA LEU A 117 5.05 22.81 -1.16
C LEU A 117 4.89 21.72 -2.24
N ALA A 118 5.99 21.03 -2.61
CA ALA A 118 6.00 20.01 -3.66
C ALA A 118 5.01 18.87 -3.40
N VAL A 119 4.81 18.47 -2.14
CA VAL A 119 3.85 17.41 -1.77
C VAL A 119 2.42 17.82 -2.10
N THR A 120 2.03 19.05 -1.75
CA THR A 120 0.72 19.61 -2.10
C THR A 120 0.56 19.67 -3.62
N LEU A 121 1.58 20.18 -4.32
CA LEU A 121 1.58 20.26 -5.78
C LEU A 121 1.34 18.89 -6.42
N GLY A 122 2.07 17.87 -5.97
CA GLY A 122 1.94 16.51 -6.49
C GLY A 122 0.56 15.89 -6.20
N ASN A 123 0.05 16.12 -4.99
CA ASN A 123 -1.27 15.64 -4.59
C ASN A 123 -2.40 16.26 -5.39
N ARG A 124 -2.27 17.54 -5.75
CA ARG A 124 -3.28 18.32 -6.48
C ARG A 124 -3.05 18.40 -7.97
N TRP A 125 -2.09 17.66 -8.49
CA TRP A 125 -1.90 17.56 -9.93
C TRP A 125 -3.14 16.96 -10.62
N PRO A 126 -3.72 17.61 -11.64
CA PRO A 126 -4.91 17.11 -12.33
C PRO A 126 -4.65 15.81 -13.09
N ALA A 127 -5.58 14.85 -13.00
CA ALA A 127 -5.43 13.55 -13.65
C ALA A 127 -5.50 13.64 -15.18
N ASP A 128 -6.21 14.62 -15.73
CA ASP A 128 -6.26 14.93 -17.17
C ASP A 128 -4.97 15.62 -17.67
N LYS A 129 -4.13 16.12 -16.76
CA LYS A 129 -2.79 16.68 -17.03
C LYS A 129 -1.66 15.72 -16.65
N ALA A 130 -1.92 14.42 -16.64
CA ALA A 130 -0.95 13.42 -16.17
C ALA A 130 0.36 13.38 -16.98
N ASP A 131 0.30 13.53 -18.31
CA ASP A 131 1.51 13.58 -19.17
C ASP A 131 2.35 14.84 -18.86
N GLN A 132 1.70 15.98 -18.60
CA GLN A 132 2.37 17.21 -18.17
C GLN A 132 3.01 17.02 -16.80
N GLY A 133 2.35 16.29 -15.89
CA GLY A 133 2.90 15.98 -14.57
C GLY A 133 4.13 15.10 -14.64
N LEU A 134 4.11 14.07 -15.48
CA LEU A 134 5.29 13.24 -15.70
C LEU A 134 6.47 14.06 -16.24
N ALA A 135 6.22 14.93 -17.23
CA ALA A 135 7.24 15.84 -17.75
C ALA A 135 7.77 16.81 -16.68
N PHE A 136 6.88 17.33 -15.82
CA PHE A 136 7.25 18.20 -14.72
C PHE A 136 8.14 17.48 -13.69
N LEU A 137 7.79 16.26 -13.31
CA LEU A 137 8.62 15.43 -12.42
C LEU A 137 10.01 15.18 -13.00
N GLN A 138 10.10 14.85 -14.29
CA GLN A 138 11.38 14.64 -14.98
C GLN A 138 12.26 15.89 -14.95
N ALA A 139 11.66 17.06 -15.18
CA ALA A 139 12.38 18.33 -15.21
C ALA A 139 12.80 18.83 -13.82
N ASN A 140 12.17 18.35 -12.74
CA ASN A 140 12.35 18.84 -11.37
C ASN A 140 12.63 17.71 -10.37
N ARG A 141 13.38 16.67 -10.76
CA ARG A 141 13.62 15.46 -9.94
C ARG A 141 14.14 15.79 -8.53
N GLU A 142 14.96 16.83 -8.40
CA GLU A 142 15.55 17.28 -7.15
C GLU A 142 14.55 17.89 -6.15
N LEU A 143 13.33 18.23 -6.59
CA LEU A 143 12.23 18.66 -5.74
C LEU A 143 11.40 17.50 -5.20
N PHE A 144 11.47 16.33 -5.82
CA PHE A 144 10.70 15.14 -5.48
C PHE A 144 11.60 13.96 -5.09
N PRO A 145 12.41 14.08 -4.02
CA PRO A 145 13.14 12.93 -3.51
C PRO A 145 12.15 11.88 -2.97
N LEU A 146 12.51 10.60 -3.08
CA LEU A 146 11.74 9.49 -2.53
C LEU A 146 10.31 9.46 -3.10
N SER A 147 9.31 9.25 -2.24
CA SER A 147 7.89 9.07 -2.60
C SER A 147 7.11 10.38 -2.82
N LEU A 148 7.75 11.56 -2.77
CA LEU A 148 7.01 12.83 -2.91
C LEU A 148 6.40 13.01 -4.30
N GLY A 149 6.95 12.35 -5.32
CA GLY A 149 6.42 12.34 -6.69
C GLY A 149 5.31 11.31 -6.93
N ASP A 150 5.05 10.40 -5.98
CA ASP A 150 4.19 9.22 -6.19
C ASP A 150 2.78 9.60 -6.61
N SER A 151 2.25 10.73 -6.14
CA SER A 151 0.89 11.15 -6.47
C SER A 151 0.73 11.58 -7.93
N ILE A 152 1.76 12.18 -8.53
CA ILE A 152 1.80 12.49 -9.97
C ILE A 152 2.03 11.21 -10.76
N LEU A 153 2.99 10.38 -10.32
CA LEU A 153 3.29 9.10 -10.97
C LEU A 153 2.06 8.20 -11.01
N ASN A 154 1.35 8.02 -9.89
CA ASN A 154 0.12 7.23 -9.83
C ASN A 154 -0.94 7.71 -10.83
N LYS A 155 -1.13 9.04 -10.97
CA LYS A 155 -2.05 9.61 -11.97
C LYS A 155 -1.57 9.32 -13.41
N ALA A 156 -0.27 9.41 -13.66
CA ALA A 156 0.32 9.03 -14.94
C ALA A 156 0.16 7.54 -15.24
N PHE A 157 0.35 6.66 -14.25
CA PHE A 157 0.14 5.21 -14.37
C PHE A 157 -1.33 4.91 -14.70
N GLU A 158 -2.28 5.51 -13.97
CA GLU A 158 -3.70 5.36 -14.24
C GLU A 158 -4.08 5.85 -15.65
N ALA A 159 -3.56 7.02 -16.06
CA ALA A 159 -3.82 7.57 -17.39
C ALA A 159 -3.20 6.71 -18.51
N ALA A 160 -1.99 6.18 -18.30
CA ALA A 160 -1.35 5.25 -19.21
C ALA A 160 -2.13 3.93 -19.30
N ALA A 161 -2.55 3.37 -18.17
CA ALA A 161 -3.35 2.15 -18.12
C ALA A 161 -4.67 2.30 -18.90
N ARG A 162 -5.38 3.43 -18.76
CA ARG A 162 -6.61 3.71 -19.53
C ARG A 162 -6.36 3.80 -21.04
N ARG A 163 -5.16 4.17 -21.47
CA ARG A 163 -4.76 4.21 -22.89
C ARG A 163 -4.27 2.85 -23.42
N GLY A 164 -4.10 1.86 -22.54
CA GLY A 164 -3.75 0.49 -22.90
C GLY A 164 -2.26 0.13 -22.73
N PRO A 165 -1.89 -1.12 -23.04
CA PRO A 165 -0.58 -1.68 -22.71
C PRO A 165 0.60 -0.94 -23.35
N ALA A 166 0.47 -0.46 -24.59
CA ALA A 166 1.54 0.27 -25.26
C ALA A 166 1.85 1.63 -24.60
N ALA A 167 0.83 2.31 -24.06
CA ALA A 167 1.02 3.56 -23.32
C ALA A 167 1.69 3.29 -21.96
N MET A 168 1.32 2.20 -21.28
CA MET A 168 1.96 1.78 -20.05
C MET A 168 3.43 1.40 -20.26
N GLU A 169 3.74 0.62 -21.30
CA GLU A 169 5.12 0.29 -21.67
C GLU A 169 5.95 1.55 -21.95
N LYS A 170 5.41 2.50 -22.73
CA LYS A 170 6.08 3.78 -22.97
C LYS A 170 6.36 4.53 -21.66
N MET A 171 5.41 4.52 -20.73
CA MET A 171 5.59 5.16 -19.43
C MET A 171 6.68 4.48 -18.59
N LEU A 172 6.65 3.15 -18.46
CA LEU A 172 7.69 2.40 -17.73
C LEU A 172 9.08 2.65 -18.33
N LYS A 173 9.17 2.68 -19.66
CA LYS A 173 10.41 3.02 -20.37
C LYS A 173 10.90 4.43 -20.00
N ILE A 174 10.01 5.41 -19.95
CA ILE A 174 10.33 6.78 -19.54
C ILE A 174 10.91 6.79 -18.11
N LEU A 175 10.28 6.08 -17.17
CA LEU A 175 10.75 6.01 -15.79
C LEU A 175 12.16 5.41 -15.70
N ARG A 176 12.38 4.28 -16.37
CA ARG A 176 13.70 3.64 -16.43
C ARG A 176 14.76 4.57 -17.03
N GLU A 177 14.49 5.17 -18.20
CA GLU A 177 15.44 6.06 -18.89
C GLU A 177 15.78 7.32 -18.10
N ASN A 178 14.93 7.71 -17.15
CA ASN A 178 15.13 8.87 -16.29
C ASN A 178 15.48 8.48 -14.85
N GLU A 179 15.75 7.20 -14.55
CA GLU A 179 16.06 6.70 -13.21
C GLU A 179 15.02 7.17 -12.15
N ILE A 180 13.74 7.14 -12.53
CA ILE A 180 12.63 7.44 -11.64
C ILE A 180 12.08 6.10 -11.15
N ASP A 181 12.11 5.87 -9.84
CA ASP A 181 11.50 4.68 -9.25
C ASP A 181 10.01 4.66 -9.55
N THR A 182 9.43 3.47 -9.75
CA THR A 182 7.98 3.39 -9.89
C THR A 182 7.33 3.69 -8.53
N PRO A 183 6.13 4.29 -8.51
CA PRO A 183 5.51 4.66 -7.26
C PRO A 183 5.19 3.40 -6.45
N GLY A 184 5.51 3.45 -5.16
CA GLY A 184 5.00 2.47 -4.23
C GLY A 184 3.46 2.58 -4.15
N GLY A 185 2.76 1.45 -4.12
CA GLY A 185 1.31 1.42 -3.90
C GLY A 185 0.52 0.64 -4.95
N SER A 186 -0.80 0.87 -4.96
CA SER A 186 -1.73 0.16 -5.84
C SER A 186 -1.86 0.87 -7.18
N TRP A 187 -1.17 0.36 -8.18
CA TRP A 187 -1.46 0.70 -9.57
C TRP A 187 -2.93 0.34 -9.84
N ARG A 188 -3.65 1.18 -10.60
CA ARG A 188 -5.03 0.88 -10.98
C ARG A 188 -5.14 0.71 -12.47
N PHE A 189 -5.70 -0.42 -12.86
CA PHE A 189 -5.94 -0.78 -14.25
C PHE A 189 -7.45 -0.82 -14.55
N PRO A 190 -7.88 -0.48 -15.77
CA PRO A 190 -9.23 -0.77 -16.23
C PRO A 190 -9.57 -2.28 -16.08
N PRO A 191 -10.85 -2.66 -15.87
CA PRO A 191 -11.25 -4.08 -15.72
C PRO A 191 -10.97 -4.98 -16.93
N ASP A 192 -10.77 -4.38 -18.10
CA ASP A 192 -10.53 -5.03 -19.38
C ASP A 192 -9.10 -4.78 -19.88
N PHE A 193 -8.17 -4.41 -18.98
CA PHE A 193 -6.80 -4.12 -19.35
C PHE A 193 -6.07 -5.37 -19.88
N ASP A 194 -5.38 -5.23 -21.01
CA ASP A 194 -4.63 -6.31 -21.66
C ASP A 194 -3.25 -6.50 -21.02
N PHE A 195 -3.23 -7.16 -19.86
CA PHE A 195 -2.01 -7.52 -19.14
C PHE A 195 -1.10 -8.46 -19.94
N ALA A 196 -1.66 -9.37 -20.75
CA ALA A 196 -0.87 -10.30 -21.55
C ALA A 196 -0.01 -9.60 -22.62
N THR A 197 -0.52 -8.52 -23.21
CA THR A 197 0.30 -7.71 -24.11
C THR A 197 1.38 -6.96 -23.34
N LEU A 198 1.03 -6.32 -22.23
CA LEU A 198 2.01 -5.57 -21.42
C LEU A 198 3.13 -6.46 -20.86
N SER A 199 2.80 -7.68 -20.42
CA SER A 199 3.74 -8.63 -19.80
C SER A 199 4.77 -9.20 -20.78
N ARG A 200 4.58 -9.02 -22.08
CA ARG A 200 5.57 -9.33 -23.12
C ARG A 200 6.59 -8.22 -23.32
N SER A 201 6.34 -7.02 -22.80
CA SER A 201 7.26 -5.89 -22.91
C SER A 201 8.58 -6.16 -22.18
N THR A 202 9.66 -5.54 -22.67
CA THR A 202 10.95 -5.57 -21.97
C THR A 202 10.90 -4.81 -20.65
N GLU A 203 10.00 -3.84 -20.52
CA GLU A 203 9.89 -3.00 -19.33
C GLU A 203 9.32 -3.77 -18.14
N ILE A 204 8.29 -4.60 -18.32
CA ILE A 204 7.78 -5.48 -17.25
C ILE A 204 8.85 -6.46 -16.78
N LYS A 205 9.61 -7.03 -17.73
CA LYS A 205 10.72 -7.93 -17.40
C LYS A 205 11.83 -7.23 -16.62
N ALA A 206 12.08 -5.96 -16.92
CA ALA A 206 13.12 -5.17 -16.26
C ALA A 206 12.77 -4.79 -14.81
N ILE A 207 11.48 -4.65 -14.49
CA ILE A 207 11.03 -4.38 -13.10
C ILE A 207 10.73 -5.66 -12.32
N TRP A 208 10.85 -6.83 -12.95
CA TRP A 208 10.59 -8.11 -12.30
C TRP A 208 11.62 -8.41 -11.21
N GLY A 209 11.15 -8.91 -10.05
CA GLY A 209 12.00 -9.20 -8.89
C GLY A 209 12.18 -8.02 -7.92
N ASN A 210 11.75 -6.81 -8.31
CA ASN A 210 11.69 -5.65 -7.42
C ASN A 210 10.29 -5.53 -6.79
N SER A 211 10.15 -4.68 -5.77
CA SER A 211 8.86 -4.34 -5.13
C SER A 211 7.74 -3.99 -6.11
N ASP A 212 8.14 -3.43 -7.25
CA ASP A 212 7.28 -2.81 -8.27
C ASP A 212 6.49 -3.87 -9.05
N SER A 213 7.08 -5.04 -9.25
CA SER A 213 6.43 -6.18 -9.90
C SER A 213 5.21 -6.68 -9.11
N LYS A 214 5.19 -6.46 -7.78
CA LYS A 214 4.09 -6.87 -6.91
C LYS A 214 2.80 -6.13 -7.24
N ALA A 215 2.84 -4.80 -7.40
CA ALA A 215 1.65 -4.01 -7.69
C ALA A 215 1.01 -4.37 -9.04
N PHE A 216 1.85 -4.60 -10.06
CA PHE A 216 1.41 -5.13 -11.35
C PHE A 216 0.74 -6.50 -11.21
N LEU A 217 1.38 -7.42 -10.48
CA LEU A 217 0.88 -8.78 -10.30
C LEU A 217 -0.42 -8.85 -9.49
N GLU A 218 -0.52 -8.09 -8.39
CA GLU A 218 -1.74 -7.98 -7.58
C GLU A 218 -2.96 -7.60 -8.44
N GLN A 219 -2.79 -6.64 -9.33
CA GLN A 219 -3.86 -6.20 -10.23
C GLN A 219 -4.18 -7.24 -11.31
N TRP A 220 -3.16 -7.87 -11.88
CA TRP A 220 -3.37 -8.90 -12.88
C TRP A 220 -4.10 -10.12 -12.29
N VAL A 221 -3.65 -10.61 -11.13
CA VAL A 221 -4.28 -11.74 -10.44
C VAL A 221 -5.73 -11.45 -10.07
N ALA A 222 -6.02 -10.22 -9.63
CA ALA A 222 -7.40 -9.81 -9.31
C ALA A 222 -8.34 -9.81 -10.53
N GLN A 223 -7.81 -9.62 -11.75
CA GLN A 223 -8.62 -9.57 -12.98
C GLN A 223 -8.62 -10.89 -13.77
N ASN A 224 -7.48 -11.57 -13.85
CA ASN A 224 -7.30 -12.80 -14.61
C ASN A 224 -6.16 -13.65 -14.01
N SER A 225 -6.48 -14.32 -12.91
CA SER A 225 -5.55 -15.16 -12.14
C SER A 225 -4.93 -16.29 -12.97
N ASP A 226 -5.70 -16.94 -13.84
CA ASP A 226 -5.23 -18.02 -14.72
C ASP A 226 -4.13 -17.54 -15.67
N GLN A 227 -4.35 -16.41 -16.34
CA GLN A 227 -3.38 -15.87 -17.27
C GLN A 227 -2.10 -15.37 -16.55
N ALA A 228 -2.24 -14.79 -15.36
CA ALA A 228 -1.11 -14.39 -14.53
C ALA A 228 -0.28 -15.61 -14.08
N PHE A 229 -0.96 -16.71 -13.71
CA PHE A 229 -0.33 -17.98 -13.35
C PHE A 229 0.46 -18.56 -14.52
N ASP A 230 -0.18 -18.70 -15.68
CA ASP A 230 0.47 -19.23 -16.89
C ASP A 230 1.68 -18.37 -17.29
N TRP A 231 1.56 -17.04 -17.15
CA TRP A 231 2.68 -16.15 -17.42
C TRP A 231 3.82 -16.39 -16.43
N ILE A 232 3.58 -16.40 -15.12
CA ILE A 232 4.64 -16.63 -14.11
C ILE A 232 5.33 -17.97 -14.33
N LEU A 233 4.57 -19.02 -14.62
CA LEU A 233 5.11 -20.34 -14.88
C LEU A 233 6.03 -20.37 -16.11
N GLY A 234 5.66 -19.64 -17.17
CA GLY A 234 6.48 -19.50 -18.37
C GLY A 234 7.62 -18.48 -18.24
N TYR A 235 7.46 -17.48 -17.39
CA TYR A 235 8.42 -16.44 -17.05
C TYR A 235 7.93 -15.66 -15.81
N PRO A 236 8.71 -15.61 -14.73
CA PRO A 236 10.12 -15.98 -14.60
C PRO A 236 10.38 -17.48 -14.35
N GLY A 237 9.37 -18.25 -13.93
CA GLY A 237 9.53 -19.64 -13.46
C GLY A 237 8.71 -19.97 -12.21
N ALA A 238 8.74 -21.24 -11.82
CA ALA A 238 7.97 -21.78 -10.69
C ALA A 238 8.45 -21.23 -9.33
N ASP A 239 9.73 -20.87 -9.21
CA ASP A 239 10.33 -20.21 -8.04
C ASP A 239 9.65 -18.89 -7.65
N SER A 240 8.91 -18.28 -8.57
CA SER A 240 8.24 -16.99 -8.37
C SER A 240 6.74 -17.11 -8.12
N LEU A 241 6.17 -18.32 -8.15
CA LEU A 241 4.80 -18.60 -7.71
C LEU A 241 4.51 -18.15 -6.26
N PRO A 242 5.46 -18.09 -5.30
CA PRO A 242 5.21 -17.54 -3.96
C PRO A 242 4.81 -16.05 -3.98
N LEU A 243 5.14 -15.32 -5.06
CA LEU A 243 4.59 -13.97 -5.26
C LEU A 243 3.10 -14.01 -5.57
N LEU A 244 2.61 -14.95 -6.38
CA LEU A 244 1.16 -15.15 -6.59
C LEU A 244 0.46 -15.47 -5.28
N PHE A 245 1.07 -16.31 -4.45
CA PHE A 245 0.51 -16.65 -3.15
C PHE A 245 0.26 -15.40 -2.29
N LYS A 246 1.19 -14.44 -2.31
CA LYS A 246 1.08 -13.17 -1.56
C LYS A 246 0.14 -12.15 -2.21
N CYS A 247 -0.13 -12.29 -3.51
CA CYS A 247 -0.97 -11.37 -4.28
C CYS A 247 -2.42 -11.86 -4.43
N SER A 248 -2.65 -13.17 -4.32
CA SER A 248 -3.98 -13.76 -4.49
C SER A 248 -4.87 -13.49 -3.28
N GLN A 249 -6.11 -13.09 -3.56
CA GLN A 249 -7.18 -13.06 -2.56
C GLN A 249 -7.87 -14.44 -2.43
N ASP A 250 -7.65 -15.32 -3.40
CA ASP A 250 -8.20 -16.67 -3.45
C ASP A 250 -7.05 -17.70 -3.46
N CYS A 251 -6.57 -18.05 -2.27
CA CYS A 251 -5.53 -19.07 -2.12
C CYS A 251 -6.04 -20.47 -2.47
N LYS A 252 -7.35 -20.72 -2.37
CA LYS A 252 -7.96 -21.99 -2.77
C LYS A 252 -7.83 -22.24 -4.26
N TRP A 253 -8.05 -21.21 -5.07
CA TRP A 253 -7.75 -21.27 -6.50
C TRP A 253 -6.27 -21.65 -6.74
N LEU A 254 -5.32 -21.03 -6.04
CA LEU A 254 -3.89 -21.33 -6.22
C LEU A 254 -3.55 -22.78 -5.80
N GLY A 255 -4.21 -23.31 -4.76
CA GLY A 255 -4.12 -24.72 -4.38
C GLY A 255 -4.53 -25.66 -5.51
N SER A 256 -5.62 -25.35 -6.22
CA SER A 256 -6.03 -26.15 -7.38
C SER A 256 -5.04 -26.07 -8.54
N LYS A 257 -4.36 -24.93 -8.72
CA LYS A 257 -3.33 -24.75 -9.75
C LYS A 257 -2.02 -25.45 -9.42
N PHE A 258 -1.68 -25.59 -8.15
CA PHE A 258 -0.52 -26.35 -7.70
C PHE A 258 -0.51 -27.79 -8.26
N GLU A 259 -1.69 -28.39 -8.45
CA GLU A 259 -1.82 -29.73 -9.03
C GLU A 259 -1.48 -29.80 -10.52
N THR A 260 -1.53 -28.67 -11.21
CA THR A 260 -1.19 -28.60 -12.63
C THR A 260 0.32 -28.53 -12.85
N LEU A 261 1.09 -28.24 -11.80
CA LEU A 261 2.55 -28.20 -11.82
C LEU A 261 3.15 -29.60 -11.91
N ASP A 262 4.28 -29.72 -12.60
CA ASP A 262 5.08 -30.94 -12.57
C ASP A 262 5.77 -31.14 -11.21
N ALA A 263 6.34 -32.33 -10.99
CA ALA A 263 6.95 -32.68 -9.70
C ALA A 263 8.13 -31.76 -9.31
N GLY A 264 8.91 -31.26 -10.28
CA GLY A 264 10.02 -30.34 -10.02
C GLY A 264 9.51 -28.97 -9.61
N GLN A 265 8.56 -28.42 -10.37
CA GLN A 265 7.93 -27.15 -10.08
C GLN A 265 7.20 -27.14 -8.73
N ARG A 266 6.52 -28.25 -8.39
CA ARG A 266 5.89 -28.43 -7.07
C ARG A 266 6.93 -28.38 -5.95
N ALA A 267 8.07 -29.05 -6.12
CA ALA A 267 9.13 -29.07 -5.12
C ALA A 267 9.73 -27.67 -4.92
N GLU A 268 10.06 -26.96 -6.00
CA GLU A 268 10.59 -25.59 -5.97
C GLU A 268 9.64 -24.63 -5.24
N PHE A 269 8.35 -24.65 -5.59
CA PHE A 269 7.35 -23.81 -4.95
C PHE A 269 7.22 -24.11 -3.45
N MET A 270 7.15 -25.40 -3.08
CA MET A 270 7.01 -25.80 -1.69
C MET A 270 8.25 -25.46 -0.86
N ASP A 271 9.45 -25.54 -1.43
CA ASP A 271 10.68 -25.20 -0.73
C ASP A 271 10.78 -23.70 -0.45
N ASP A 272 10.35 -22.83 -1.37
CA ASP A 272 10.27 -21.39 -1.10
C ASP A 272 9.20 -21.08 -0.04
N LEU A 273 8.00 -21.66 -0.14
CA LEU A 273 6.95 -21.46 0.87
C LEU A 273 7.41 -21.91 2.26
N LYS A 274 8.10 -23.07 2.35
CA LYS A 274 8.70 -23.54 3.61
C LYS A 274 9.74 -22.55 4.13
N SER A 275 10.48 -21.85 3.28
CA SER A 275 11.48 -20.86 3.70
C SER A 275 10.86 -19.57 4.25
N SER A 276 9.59 -19.29 3.91
CA SER A 276 8.92 -18.04 4.22
C SER A 276 8.23 -18.05 5.58
N ASN A 277 8.75 -17.27 6.53
CA ASN A 277 8.14 -17.09 7.85
C ASN A 277 7.02 -16.02 7.87
N THR A 278 6.69 -15.41 6.72
CA THR A 278 5.78 -14.25 6.65
C THR A 278 4.40 -14.57 6.10
N ILE A 279 4.12 -15.85 5.82
CA ILE A 279 2.85 -16.25 5.22
C ILE A 279 1.75 -16.32 6.28
N PRO A 280 0.66 -15.52 6.15
CA PRO A 280 -0.46 -15.59 7.08
C PRO A 280 -1.12 -16.99 7.05
N PRO A 281 -1.46 -17.58 8.22
CA PRO A 281 -2.04 -18.92 8.30
C PRO A 281 -3.32 -19.09 7.50
N ALA A 282 -4.17 -18.05 7.45
CA ALA A 282 -5.43 -18.08 6.69
C ALA A 282 -5.21 -18.32 5.19
N LEU A 283 -4.10 -17.79 4.62
CA LEU A 283 -3.76 -18.04 3.22
C LEU A 283 -3.32 -19.50 3.01
N VAL A 284 -2.59 -20.08 3.97
CA VAL A 284 -2.16 -21.48 3.92
C VAL A 284 -3.36 -22.43 4.02
N ALA A 285 -4.32 -22.14 4.91
CA ALA A 285 -5.56 -22.92 5.04
C ALA A 285 -6.33 -22.94 3.71
N GLY A 286 -6.55 -21.76 3.11
CA GLY A 286 -7.22 -21.67 1.81
C GLY A 286 -6.46 -22.44 0.72
N PHE A 287 -5.13 -22.32 0.66
CA PHE A 287 -4.31 -23.08 -0.28
C PHE A 287 -4.47 -24.60 -0.14
N ILE A 288 -4.42 -25.12 1.08
CA ILE A 288 -4.62 -26.54 1.37
C ILE A 288 -6.02 -27.01 0.96
N GLU A 289 -7.05 -26.21 1.23
CA GLU A 289 -8.44 -26.50 0.83
C GLU A 289 -8.60 -26.64 -0.70
N GLY A 290 -7.70 -26.00 -1.46
CA GLY A 290 -7.68 -26.06 -2.92
C GLY A 290 -7.08 -27.34 -3.50
N ILE A 291 -6.33 -28.11 -2.70
CA ILE A 291 -5.61 -29.31 -3.16
C ILE A 291 -6.50 -30.55 -2.95
N GLY A 292 -6.88 -31.20 -4.05
CA GLY A 292 -7.52 -32.51 -4.10
C GLY A 292 -6.57 -33.71 -4.24
N ASP A 293 -5.35 -33.55 -4.76
CA ASP A 293 -4.33 -34.60 -4.89
C ASP A 293 -3.75 -34.96 -3.50
N PRO A 294 -3.96 -36.19 -2.99
CA PRO A 294 -3.49 -36.57 -1.66
C PRO A 294 -1.98 -36.47 -1.46
N ILE A 295 -1.18 -36.63 -2.53
CA ILE A 295 0.28 -36.55 -2.44
C ILE A 295 0.71 -35.08 -2.30
N ALA A 296 0.14 -34.19 -3.12
CA ALA A 296 0.36 -32.75 -3.02
C ALA A 296 -0.10 -32.21 -1.66
N LEU A 297 -1.25 -32.67 -1.19
CA LEU A 297 -1.84 -32.27 0.09
C LEU A 297 -0.94 -32.66 1.27
N GLN A 298 -0.39 -33.87 1.24
CA GLN A 298 0.58 -34.33 2.23
C GLN A 298 1.82 -33.41 2.29
N GLY A 299 2.36 -32.98 1.15
CA GLY A 299 3.47 -32.03 1.10
C GLY A 299 3.11 -30.66 1.70
N ALA A 300 1.90 -30.17 1.45
CA ALA A 300 1.40 -28.93 2.06
C ALA A 300 1.25 -29.03 3.59
N TYR A 301 0.80 -30.18 4.09
CA TYR A 301 0.74 -30.45 5.52
C TYR A 301 2.12 -30.55 6.18
N GLU A 302 3.12 -31.11 5.49
CA GLU A 302 4.50 -31.13 5.98
C GLU A 302 5.08 -29.73 6.12
N MET A 303 4.77 -28.82 5.18
CA MET A 303 5.13 -27.40 5.29
C MET A 303 4.48 -26.73 6.51
N LEU A 304 3.19 -26.96 6.78
CA LEU A 304 2.54 -26.44 8.00
C LEU A 304 3.29 -26.89 9.26
N ALA A 305 3.58 -28.18 9.35
CA ALA A 305 4.26 -28.75 10.50
C ALA A 305 5.70 -28.21 10.65
N GLN A 306 6.38 -27.89 9.53
CA GLN A 306 7.67 -27.18 9.53
C GLN A 306 7.56 -25.73 10.00
N ASN A 307 6.48 -25.03 9.68
CA ASN A 307 6.27 -23.64 10.12
C ASN A 307 5.97 -23.53 11.62
N ILE A 308 5.32 -24.55 12.20
CA ILE A 308 5.17 -24.66 13.67
C ILE A 308 6.57 -24.74 14.31
N LEU A 309 7.49 -25.54 13.75
CA LEU A 309 8.86 -25.67 14.25
C LEU A 309 9.62 -24.35 14.27
N ARG A 310 9.30 -23.41 13.37
CA ARG A 310 9.97 -22.10 13.25
C ARG A 310 9.38 -20.98 14.10
N GLY A 311 8.53 -21.32 15.06
CA GLY A 311 8.07 -20.37 16.09
C GLY A 311 6.67 -19.80 15.89
N ASN A 312 5.99 -20.07 14.77
CA ASN A 312 4.61 -19.63 14.54
C ASN A 312 3.58 -20.66 15.09
N VAL A 313 3.74 -21.09 16.35
CA VAL A 313 3.05 -22.27 16.88
C VAL A 313 1.54 -22.08 16.97
N GLU A 314 1.06 -20.99 17.57
CA GLU A 314 -0.38 -20.82 17.85
C GLU A 314 -1.23 -20.83 16.59
N ASP A 315 -0.78 -20.05 15.62
CA ASP A 315 -1.53 -19.72 14.42
C ASP A 315 -1.48 -20.89 13.41
N GLN A 316 -0.34 -21.56 13.29
CA GLN A 316 -0.20 -22.76 12.44
C GLN A 316 -0.89 -23.98 13.06
N MET A 317 -0.93 -24.10 14.40
CA MET A 317 -1.70 -25.15 15.08
C MET A 317 -3.19 -25.04 14.78
N ARG A 318 -3.73 -23.82 14.71
CA ARG A 318 -5.15 -23.61 14.36
C ARG A 318 -5.47 -24.20 12.98
N VAL A 319 -4.59 -24.00 12.00
CA VAL A 319 -4.75 -24.58 10.65
C VAL A 319 -4.59 -26.11 10.69
N LEU A 320 -3.60 -26.63 11.44
CA LEU A 320 -3.40 -28.08 11.58
C LEU A 320 -4.62 -28.78 12.22
N GLU A 321 -5.35 -28.08 13.10
CA GLU A 321 -6.60 -28.57 13.70
C GLU A 321 -7.73 -28.76 12.69
N GLU A 322 -7.68 -28.15 11.51
CA GLU A 322 -8.69 -28.33 10.46
C GLU A 322 -8.63 -29.69 9.77
N ILE A 323 -7.49 -30.42 9.85
CA ILE A 323 -7.29 -31.76 9.24
C ILE A 323 -8.28 -32.83 9.78
N GLY A 324 -8.97 -32.55 10.89
CA GLY A 324 -9.96 -33.45 11.51
C GLY A 324 -9.37 -34.67 12.22
N ASP A 325 -8.48 -35.40 11.55
CA ASP A 325 -7.84 -36.62 12.06
C ASP A 325 -6.60 -36.32 12.90
N THR A 326 -6.72 -36.54 14.20
CA THR A 326 -5.65 -36.35 15.18
C THR A 326 -4.41 -37.22 14.92
N ALA A 327 -4.57 -38.45 14.42
CA ALA A 327 -3.44 -39.32 14.14
C ALA A 327 -2.58 -38.79 12.99
N ILE A 328 -3.21 -38.17 11.98
CA ILE A 328 -2.52 -37.51 10.87
C ILE A 328 -1.72 -36.31 11.40
N ARG A 329 -2.32 -35.44 12.23
CA ARG A 329 -1.61 -34.28 12.83
C ARG A 329 -0.35 -34.69 13.60
N ILE A 330 -0.46 -35.72 14.44
CA ILE A 330 0.67 -36.25 15.22
C ILE A 330 1.73 -36.85 14.29
N SER A 331 1.32 -37.61 13.28
CA SER A 331 2.23 -38.22 12.30
C SER A 331 3.04 -37.14 11.55
N LEU A 332 2.38 -36.08 11.09
CA LEU A 332 3.01 -34.95 10.42
C LEU A 332 4.11 -34.35 11.29
N LEU A 333 3.78 -33.91 12.50
CA LEU A 333 4.73 -33.31 13.45
C LEU A 333 5.90 -34.25 13.80
N LYS A 334 5.68 -35.55 13.83
CA LYS A 334 6.72 -36.54 14.11
C LYS A 334 7.73 -36.69 12.97
N ASN A 335 7.28 -36.52 11.73
CA ASN A 335 8.10 -36.80 10.54
C ASN A 335 8.83 -35.57 10.01
N VAL A 336 8.49 -34.36 10.46
CA VAL A 336 9.18 -33.15 10.01
C VAL A 336 10.64 -33.11 10.45
N PRO A 337 11.58 -32.70 9.58
CA PRO A 337 12.98 -32.48 9.96
C PRO A 337 13.12 -31.51 11.14
N PRO A 338 14.11 -31.70 12.03
CA PRO A 338 14.41 -30.72 13.07
C PRO A 338 14.67 -29.33 12.48
N ALA A 339 14.29 -28.28 13.20
CA ALA A 339 14.58 -26.90 12.84
C ALA A 339 15.22 -26.17 14.02
N GLU A 340 16.10 -25.22 13.71
CA GLU A 340 16.56 -24.27 14.73
C GLU A 340 15.38 -23.39 15.16
N THR A 341 15.15 -23.35 16.47
CA THR A 341 14.04 -22.63 17.08
C THR A 341 14.43 -22.15 18.47
N ASP A 342 13.82 -21.06 18.93
CA ASP A 342 14.06 -20.50 20.26
C ASP A 342 13.30 -21.23 21.38
N GLY A 343 12.45 -22.20 21.01
CA GLY A 343 11.64 -23.00 21.93
C GLY A 343 10.45 -22.25 22.53
N ALA A 344 10.17 -21.00 22.13
CA ALA A 344 9.12 -20.17 22.74
C ALA A 344 7.73 -20.80 22.66
N GLY A 345 7.47 -21.61 21.62
CA GLY A 345 6.20 -22.30 21.41
C GLY A 345 6.08 -23.70 22.03
N GLU A 346 7.11 -24.21 22.71
CA GLU A 346 7.09 -25.57 23.30
C GLU A 346 5.89 -25.82 24.24
N PRO A 347 5.55 -24.92 25.19
CA PRO A 347 4.46 -25.17 26.13
C PRO A 347 3.11 -25.37 25.44
N LEU A 348 2.83 -24.55 24.40
CA LEU A 348 1.60 -24.64 23.63
C LEU A 348 1.57 -25.92 22.78
N LEU A 349 2.67 -26.28 22.14
CA LEU A 349 2.80 -27.54 21.40
C LEU A 349 2.54 -28.75 22.30
N ARG A 350 3.16 -28.81 23.50
CA ARG A 350 2.92 -29.87 24.48
C ARG A 350 1.45 -29.96 24.86
N GLN A 351 0.82 -28.82 25.17
CA GLN A 351 -0.59 -28.78 25.54
C GLN A 351 -1.47 -29.35 24.41
N LYS A 352 -1.26 -28.91 23.17
CA LYS A 352 -2.01 -29.41 22.01
C LYS A 352 -1.83 -30.91 21.79
N LEU A 353 -0.61 -31.43 21.92
CA LEU A 353 -0.36 -32.87 21.81
C LEU A 353 -1.07 -33.69 22.91
N ILE A 354 -1.16 -33.15 24.13
CA ILE A 354 -1.92 -33.77 25.24
C ILE A 354 -3.42 -33.77 24.91
N ASP A 355 -3.96 -32.64 24.45
CA ASP A 355 -5.37 -32.52 24.05
C ASP A 355 -5.72 -33.50 22.92
N TRP A 356 -4.75 -33.77 22.05
CA TRP A 356 -4.79 -34.73 20.96
C TRP A 356 -4.51 -36.18 21.40
N LYS A 357 -4.36 -36.43 22.71
CA LYS A 357 -4.12 -37.75 23.30
C LYS A 357 -2.86 -38.46 22.74
N ALA A 358 -1.83 -37.69 22.39
CA ALA A 358 -0.52 -38.25 22.07
C ALA A 358 0.07 -38.95 23.31
N SER A 359 0.79 -40.05 23.11
CA SER A 359 1.48 -40.73 24.22
C SER A 359 2.63 -39.87 24.75
N PRO A 360 3.05 -40.06 26.02
CA PRO A 360 4.21 -39.36 26.57
C PRO A 360 5.46 -39.47 25.68
N GLU A 361 5.71 -40.65 25.12
CA GLU A 361 6.84 -40.91 24.22
C GLU A 361 6.72 -40.13 22.90
N GLN A 362 5.50 -40.01 22.35
CA GLN A 362 5.27 -39.20 21.15
C GLN A 362 5.48 -37.72 21.43
N ILE A 363 5.01 -37.23 22.59
CA ILE A 363 5.20 -35.83 23.00
C ILE A 363 6.68 -35.52 23.09
N GLU A 364 7.46 -36.31 23.83
CA GLU A 364 8.90 -36.08 23.96
C GLU A 364 9.64 -36.21 22.61
N SER A 365 9.25 -37.17 21.77
CA SER A 365 9.85 -37.34 20.44
C SER A 365 9.57 -36.16 19.50
N ILE A 366 8.43 -35.49 19.60
CA ILE A 366 8.10 -34.32 18.77
C ILE A 366 8.77 -33.08 19.37
N VAL A 367 8.61 -32.87 20.68
CA VAL A 367 9.13 -31.69 21.38
C VAL A 367 10.66 -31.64 21.39
N SER A 368 11.35 -32.78 21.45
CA SER A 368 12.82 -32.80 21.33
C SER A 368 13.34 -32.24 20.00
N ARG A 369 12.51 -32.19 18.94
CA ARG A 369 12.83 -31.55 17.65
C ARG A 369 12.66 -30.03 17.68
N TYR A 370 12.03 -29.49 18.74
CA TYR A 370 11.84 -28.07 19.02
C TYR A 370 12.89 -27.50 19.99
N LYS A 371 13.95 -28.24 20.29
CA LYS A 371 15.02 -27.78 21.16
C LYS A 371 16.22 -27.34 20.31
N PRO A 372 16.86 -26.21 20.67
CA PRO A 372 18.06 -25.72 19.98
C PRO A 372 19.23 -26.70 20.04
#